data_AF-A0A928J6J4-F1
#
_entry.id   AF-A0A928J6J4-F1
#
_cell.length_a   1.000
_cell.length_b   1.000
_cell.length_c   1.000
_cell.angle_alpha   90.00
_cell.angle_beta   90.00
_cell.angle_gamma   90.00
#
_symmetry.space_group_name_H-M   'P 1'
#
loop_
_entity.id
_entity.type
_entity.pdbx_description
1 polymer ?
#
loop_
_entity_poly.entity_id
_entity_poly.type
_entity_poly.pdbx_seq_one_letter_code
_entity_poly.pdbx_strand_id
1 'polypeptide(L)'
;MLPNDFFKITKNIEQQNNRTLKELFKGYIKGSFLIDIKYRVIKELGEKLLTLYDFNFQRHINDLVTPKDTNSEYDICKHIVGVHRANTIFLTSEERIQKEKDEKYKCQLVNQVVEQISLRPYGSAYFREKKIVLGDQFNYYPVPYELFVLCMRMHTIIYQKGAIGDSSYYFAKIINKAMSALTLLEDNFLSTAYLPCRTALEVYLKLLVLRNFPELFEEDKKFSYYETIQTCCEQEFPEEFNQLFVGRKNKKEKNKIEYLHYGFVDKIPDYHGIVKQKPYSFNGLLKYLKAISSSDIYDVFDTIETLHKMCHGYVHGGISESKYPLLHYFEITLMLNFVVPTTYMMLCEDYNEETTISGIDVLDKIQSDSQLLVSQYDKRSTENFEIRN
;
A
#
# COMPACT_ATOMS: atom_id res chain seq x y z
N MET A 1 -27.98 -34.10 -25.08
CA MET A 1 -27.48 -34.85 -23.91
C MET A 1 -25.97 -34.86 -23.98
N LEU A 2 -25.28 -34.24 -23.02
CA LEU A 2 -23.82 -34.40 -22.90
C LEU A 2 -23.52 -35.86 -22.49
N PRO A 3 -22.54 -36.55 -23.10
CA PRO A 3 -22.24 -37.95 -22.79
C PRO A 3 -21.84 -38.13 -21.32
N ASN A 4 -22.25 -39.23 -20.68
CA ASN A 4 -21.87 -39.59 -19.30
C ASN A 4 -20.34 -39.57 -19.07
N ASP A 5 -19.56 -39.83 -20.12
CA ASP A 5 -18.09 -39.78 -20.08
C ASP A 5 -17.55 -38.36 -19.88
N PHE A 6 -18.24 -37.33 -20.41
CA PHE A 6 -17.83 -35.93 -20.25
C PHE A 6 -17.95 -35.46 -18.80
N PHE A 7 -19.04 -35.84 -18.13
CA PHE A 7 -19.26 -35.55 -16.70
C PHE A 7 -18.23 -36.27 -15.81
N LYS A 8 -17.81 -37.48 -16.18
CA LYS A 8 -16.79 -38.23 -15.46
C LYS A 8 -15.40 -37.60 -15.62
N ILE A 9 -15.08 -37.13 -16.82
CA ILE A 9 -13.82 -36.42 -17.12
C ILE A 9 -13.75 -35.09 -16.36
N THR A 10 -14.80 -34.26 -16.42
CA THR A 10 -14.85 -32.97 -15.70
C THR A 10 -14.71 -33.15 -14.20
N LYS A 11 -15.40 -34.13 -13.61
CA LYS A 11 -15.27 -34.44 -12.18
C LYS A 11 -13.87 -34.91 -11.79
N ASN A 12 -13.21 -35.69 -12.65
CA ASN A 12 -11.83 -36.14 -12.41
C ASN A 12 -10.84 -34.96 -12.46
N ILE A 13 -10.99 -34.06 -13.44
CA ILE A 13 -10.16 -32.85 -13.56
C ILE A 13 -10.34 -31.96 -12.33
N GLU A 14 -11.58 -31.73 -11.90
CA GLU A 14 -11.89 -30.93 -10.72
C GLU A 14 -11.26 -31.54 -9.44
N GLN A 15 -11.35 -32.86 -9.26
CA GLN A 15 -10.70 -33.53 -8.14
C GLN A 15 -9.18 -33.41 -8.17
N GLN A 16 -8.57 -33.51 -9.35
CA GLN A 16 -7.14 -33.34 -9.52
C GLN A 16 -6.72 -31.91 -9.21
N ASN A 17 -7.44 -30.91 -9.72
CA ASN A 17 -7.21 -29.49 -9.42
C ASN A 17 -7.31 -29.21 -7.92
N ASN A 18 -8.35 -29.72 -7.25
CA ASN A 18 -8.50 -29.58 -5.81
C ASN A 18 -7.35 -30.21 -5.03
N ARG A 19 -6.81 -31.35 -5.47
CA ARG A 19 -5.62 -31.95 -4.84
C ARG A 19 -4.40 -31.06 -5.02
N THR A 20 -4.16 -30.55 -6.23
CA THR A 20 -3.05 -29.62 -6.51
C THR A 20 -3.15 -28.36 -5.67
N LEU A 21 -4.33 -27.72 -5.59
CA LEU A 21 -4.54 -26.51 -4.78
C LEU A 21 -4.26 -26.78 -3.29
N LYS A 22 -4.70 -27.91 -2.76
CA LYS A 22 -4.42 -28.28 -1.36
C LYS A 22 -2.92 -28.42 -1.08
N GLU A 23 -2.16 -29.00 -2.01
CA GLU A 23 -0.72 -29.11 -1.87
C GLU A 23 -0.02 -27.76 -2.01
N LEU A 24 -0.44 -26.91 -2.96
CA LEU A 24 0.13 -25.58 -3.16
C LEU A 24 -0.01 -24.66 -1.94
N PHE A 25 -1.13 -24.76 -1.22
CA PHE A 25 -1.41 -23.93 -0.04
C PHE A 25 -1.20 -24.65 1.30
N LYS A 26 -0.51 -25.81 1.27
CA LYS A 26 -0.19 -26.59 2.46
C LYS A 26 0.66 -25.76 3.43
N GLY A 27 0.32 -25.83 4.72
CA GLY A 27 0.98 -25.05 5.78
C GLY A 27 0.41 -23.65 5.99
N TYR A 28 -0.33 -23.10 5.01
CA TYR A 28 -0.96 -21.78 5.13
C TYR A 28 -2.41 -21.85 5.61
N ILE A 29 -3.14 -22.88 5.18
CA ILE A 29 -4.56 -23.08 5.50
C ILE A 29 -4.90 -24.57 5.43
N LYS A 30 -5.92 -25.03 6.18
CA LYS A 30 -6.39 -26.40 6.08
C LYS A 30 -7.02 -26.65 4.70
N GLY A 31 -6.49 -27.62 3.96
CA GLY A 31 -6.89 -27.86 2.58
C GLY A 31 -8.38 -28.17 2.37
N SER A 32 -9.05 -28.86 3.30
CA SER A 32 -10.50 -29.08 3.17
C SER A 32 -11.32 -27.80 3.42
N PHE A 33 -10.87 -26.95 4.34
CA PHE A 33 -11.48 -25.65 4.61
C PHE A 33 -11.30 -24.71 3.40
N LEU A 34 -10.10 -24.64 2.82
CA LEU A 34 -9.83 -23.85 1.61
C LEU A 34 -10.80 -24.21 0.47
N ILE A 35 -10.97 -25.51 0.20
CA ILE A 35 -11.85 -25.95 -0.89
C ILE A 35 -13.33 -25.64 -0.58
N ASP A 36 -13.80 -25.78 0.66
CA ASP A 36 -15.16 -25.36 1.07
C ASP A 36 -15.39 -23.87 0.78
N ILE A 37 -14.49 -23.00 1.26
CA ILE A 37 -14.59 -21.55 1.04
C ILE A 37 -14.47 -21.21 -0.45
N LYS A 38 -13.58 -21.86 -1.21
CA LYS A 38 -13.42 -21.67 -2.65
C LYS A 38 -14.76 -21.86 -3.38
N TYR A 39 -15.47 -22.95 -3.11
CA TYR A 39 -16.76 -23.20 -3.73
C TYR A 39 -17.83 -22.18 -3.34
N ARG A 40 -17.84 -21.75 -2.07
CA ARG A 40 -18.75 -20.70 -1.61
C ARG A 40 -18.48 -19.37 -2.32
N VAL A 41 -17.22 -18.96 -2.42
CA VAL A 41 -16.80 -17.73 -3.13
C VAL A 41 -17.17 -17.80 -4.61
N ILE A 42 -16.87 -18.92 -5.29
CA ILE A 42 -17.23 -19.10 -6.71
C ILE A 42 -18.75 -19.00 -6.90
N LYS A 43 -19.53 -19.58 -5.98
CA LYS A 43 -20.99 -19.52 -6.02
C LYS A 43 -21.51 -18.09 -5.83
N GLU A 44 -20.96 -17.34 -4.88
CA GLU A 44 -21.38 -15.95 -4.61
C GLU A 44 -20.98 -14.99 -5.74
N LEU A 45 -19.81 -15.17 -6.35
CA LEU A 45 -19.40 -14.36 -7.50
C LEU A 45 -20.26 -14.65 -8.75
N GLY A 46 -20.65 -15.92 -8.94
CA GLY A 46 -21.52 -16.34 -10.04
C GLY A 46 -21.00 -15.86 -11.40
N GLU A 47 -21.86 -15.20 -12.18
CA GLU A 47 -21.54 -14.69 -13.51
C GLU A 47 -20.46 -13.58 -13.50
N LYS A 48 -20.27 -12.86 -12.38
CA LYS A 48 -19.24 -11.81 -12.27
C LYS A 48 -17.82 -12.38 -12.46
N LEU A 49 -17.62 -13.68 -12.24
CA LEU A 49 -16.34 -14.34 -12.53
C LEU A 49 -15.92 -14.17 -13.98
N LEU A 50 -16.86 -14.16 -14.93
CA LEU A 50 -16.57 -14.06 -16.36
C LEU A 50 -16.09 -12.66 -16.77
N THR A 51 -16.48 -11.63 -16.00
CA THR A 51 -16.03 -10.25 -16.23
C THR A 51 -14.76 -9.93 -15.44
N LEU A 52 -14.56 -10.55 -14.27
CA LEU A 52 -13.41 -10.29 -13.40
C LEU A 52 -12.16 -11.08 -13.82
N TYR A 53 -12.35 -12.24 -14.44
CA TYR A 53 -11.29 -13.07 -15.00
C TYR A 53 -11.48 -13.16 -16.51
N ASP A 54 -10.44 -12.81 -17.26
CA ASP A 54 -10.50 -12.73 -18.71
C ASP A 54 -10.53 -14.14 -19.31
N PHE A 55 -11.72 -14.58 -19.76
CA PHE A 55 -11.90 -15.83 -20.52
C PHE A 55 -11.83 -15.59 -22.05
N ASN A 56 -11.61 -14.35 -22.50
CA ASN A 56 -11.61 -13.97 -23.92
C ASN A 56 -10.22 -14.06 -24.57
N PHE A 57 -10.15 -14.78 -25.70
CA PHE A 57 -8.94 -15.01 -26.50
C PHE A 57 -8.56 -13.86 -27.47
N GLN A 58 -9.28 -12.73 -27.47
CA GLN A 58 -9.02 -11.59 -28.36
C GLN A 58 -8.58 -10.36 -27.57
N ARG A 59 -7.25 -10.19 -27.47
CA ARG A 59 -6.60 -9.07 -26.77
C ARG A 59 -6.29 -7.91 -27.70
N HIS A 60 -6.49 -6.69 -27.18
CA HIS A 60 -5.92 -5.48 -27.75
C HIS A 60 -4.46 -5.31 -27.30
N ILE A 61 -3.62 -4.84 -28.22
CA ILE A 61 -2.18 -4.63 -28.08
C ILE A 61 -1.83 -3.50 -27.07
N ASN A 62 -2.83 -2.81 -26.51
CA ASN A 62 -2.65 -1.71 -25.55
C ASN A 62 -2.60 -2.16 -24.07
N ASP A 63 -2.84 -3.43 -23.77
CA ASP A 63 -2.78 -3.98 -22.40
C ASP A 63 -1.34 -4.39 -22.05
N LEU A 64 -0.48 -3.41 -21.81
CA LEU A 64 0.97 -3.59 -21.66
C LEU A 64 1.43 -4.33 -20.38
N VAL A 65 0.54 -4.68 -19.44
CA VAL A 65 0.95 -5.30 -18.16
C VAL A 65 -0.11 -6.26 -17.59
N THR A 66 -0.84 -7.00 -18.42
CA THR A 66 -1.77 -8.02 -17.90
C THR A 66 -1.13 -9.41 -18.04
N PRO A 67 -0.79 -10.10 -16.93
CA PRO A 67 -0.23 -11.44 -16.98
C PRO A 67 -1.16 -12.38 -17.75
N LYS A 68 -0.57 -13.19 -18.65
CA LYS A 68 -1.31 -14.15 -19.45
C LYS A 68 -1.55 -15.40 -18.61
N ASP A 69 -2.82 -15.78 -18.44
CA ASP A 69 -3.23 -17.11 -17.95
C ASP A 69 -3.14 -17.35 -16.44
N THR A 70 -3.59 -16.39 -15.62
CA THR A 70 -3.81 -16.66 -14.19
C THR A 70 -5.02 -17.59 -14.03
N ASN A 71 -4.78 -18.84 -13.62
CA ASN A 71 -5.85 -19.76 -13.23
C ASN A 71 -6.73 -19.08 -12.15
N SER A 72 -8.01 -18.86 -12.46
CA SER A 72 -8.94 -18.13 -11.59
C SER A 72 -9.11 -18.80 -10.23
N GLU A 73 -9.20 -20.13 -10.18
CA GLU A 73 -9.28 -20.86 -8.91
C GLU A 73 -8.02 -20.69 -8.06
N TYR A 74 -6.85 -20.64 -8.69
CA TYR A 74 -5.60 -20.41 -7.98
C TYR A 74 -5.55 -19.00 -7.38
N ASP A 75 -5.95 -17.98 -8.14
CA ASP A 75 -6.02 -16.60 -7.65
C ASP A 75 -7.06 -16.43 -6.54
N ILE A 76 -8.26 -17.00 -6.69
CA ILE A 76 -9.28 -17.07 -5.63
C ILE A 76 -8.70 -17.70 -4.36
N CYS A 77 -7.94 -18.80 -4.48
CA CYS A 77 -7.30 -19.41 -3.31
C CYS A 77 -6.27 -18.49 -2.66
N LYS A 78 -5.50 -17.70 -3.42
CA LYS A 78 -4.58 -16.70 -2.86
C LYS A 78 -5.32 -15.64 -2.04
N HIS A 79 -6.45 -15.14 -2.54
CA HIS A 79 -7.33 -14.23 -1.80
C HIS A 79 -7.85 -14.86 -0.50
N ILE A 80 -8.39 -16.08 -0.57
CA ILE A 80 -8.89 -16.79 0.62
C ILE A 80 -7.79 -16.93 1.67
N VAL A 81 -6.59 -17.34 1.26
CA VAL A 81 -5.45 -17.51 2.16
C VAL A 81 -5.01 -16.16 2.74
N GLY A 82 -4.93 -15.11 1.94
CA GLY A 82 -4.56 -13.77 2.40
C GLY A 82 -5.50 -13.23 3.48
N VAL A 83 -6.81 -13.22 3.21
CA VAL A 83 -7.83 -12.76 4.16
C VAL A 83 -7.89 -13.66 5.39
N HIS A 84 -7.88 -14.98 5.20
CA HIS A 84 -7.91 -15.93 6.31
C HIS A 84 -6.71 -15.73 7.23
N ARG A 85 -5.51 -15.62 6.67
CA ARG A 85 -4.30 -15.43 7.47
C ARG A 85 -4.28 -14.09 8.19
N ALA A 86 -4.73 -13.02 7.56
CA ALA A 86 -4.90 -11.72 8.21
C ALA A 86 -5.86 -11.81 9.42
N ASN A 87 -6.95 -12.55 9.28
CA ASN A 87 -7.95 -12.76 10.35
C ASN A 87 -7.51 -13.69 11.47
N THR A 88 -6.40 -14.41 11.28
CA THR A 88 -5.88 -15.39 12.24
C THR A 88 -4.45 -15.11 12.67
N ILE A 89 -3.90 -13.91 12.38
CA ILE A 89 -2.57 -13.55 12.88
C ILE A 89 -2.60 -13.63 14.42
N PHE A 90 -1.61 -14.34 14.97
CA PHE A 90 -1.44 -14.62 16.39
C PHE A 90 -2.48 -15.54 17.05
N LEU A 91 -3.42 -16.12 16.30
CA LEU A 91 -4.24 -17.20 16.84
C LEU A 91 -3.43 -18.49 16.94
N THR A 92 -3.64 -19.23 18.01
CA THR A 92 -3.13 -20.60 18.17
C THR A 92 -3.75 -21.56 17.16
N SER A 93 -3.12 -22.72 16.97
CA SER A 93 -3.68 -23.78 16.12
C SER A 93 -5.07 -24.25 16.57
N GLU A 94 -5.35 -24.28 17.88
CA GLU A 94 -6.65 -24.67 18.42
C GLU A 94 -7.72 -23.63 18.12
N GLU A 95 -7.44 -22.35 18.37
CA GLU A 95 -8.34 -21.23 18.06
C GLU A 95 -8.64 -21.15 16.56
N ARG A 96 -7.62 -21.33 15.72
CA ARG A 96 -7.78 -21.38 14.25
C ARG A 96 -8.69 -22.52 13.82
N ILE A 97 -8.49 -23.74 14.35
CA ILE A 97 -9.36 -24.88 14.06
C ILE A 97 -10.80 -24.62 14.49
N GLN A 98 -11.01 -23.97 15.64
CA GLN A 98 -12.34 -23.62 16.11
C GLN A 98 -13.00 -22.58 15.20
N LYS A 99 -12.24 -21.56 14.78
CA LYS A 99 -12.69 -20.52 13.85
C LYS A 99 -13.03 -21.09 12.47
N GLU A 100 -12.23 -22.02 11.94
CA GLU A 100 -12.52 -22.72 10.68
C GLU A 100 -13.80 -23.58 10.72
N LYS A 101 -14.27 -23.99 11.90
CA LYS A 101 -15.54 -24.71 12.06
C LYS A 101 -16.75 -23.79 12.22
N ASP A 102 -16.54 -22.51 12.53
CA ASP A 102 -17.62 -21.55 12.74
C ASP A 102 -18.21 -21.07 11.40
N GLU A 103 -19.47 -21.40 11.15
CA GLU A 103 -20.18 -20.98 9.94
C GLU A 103 -20.34 -19.46 9.83
N LYS A 104 -20.44 -18.72 10.96
CA LYS A 104 -20.47 -17.25 10.93
C LYS A 104 -19.17 -16.71 10.36
N TYR A 105 -18.03 -17.24 10.82
CA TYR A 105 -16.74 -16.88 10.28
C TYR A 105 -16.61 -17.23 8.79
N LYS A 106 -17.09 -18.40 8.37
CA LYS A 106 -17.07 -18.78 6.95
C LYS A 106 -17.83 -17.80 6.08
N CYS A 107 -19.04 -17.38 6.50
CA CYS A 107 -19.81 -16.38 5.78
C CYS A 107 -19.09 -15.02 5.72
N GLN A 108 -18.50 -14.57 6.82
CA GLN A 108 -17.71 -13.33 6.85
C GLN A 108 -16.50 -13.41 5.92
N LEU A 109 -15.75 -14.51 5.96
CA LEU A 109 -14.57 -14.74 5.11
C LEU A 109 -14.97 -14.76 3.63
N VAL A 110 -16.07 -15.41 3.26
CA VAL A 110 -16.58 -15.41 1.89
C VAL A 110 -16.89 -13.98 1.44
N ASN A 111 -17.60 -13.19 2.24
CA ASN A 111 -17.95 -11.81 1.89
C ASN A 111 -16.69 -10.94 1.68
N GLN A 112 -15.74 -10.98 2.62
CA GLN A 112 -14.48 -10.24 2.51
C GLN A 112 -13.70 -10.62 1.24
N VAL A 113 -13.63 -11.92 0.92
CA VAL A 113 -12.95 -12.41 -0.27
C VAL A 113 -13.67 -11.99 -1.55
N VAL A 114 -15.00 -12.03 -1.58
CA VAL A 114 -15.81 -11.60 -2.73
C VAL A 114 -15.63 -10.11 -3.01
N GLU A 115 -15.64 -9.27 -1.97
CA GLU A 115 -15.35 -7.84 -2.09
C GLU A 115 -13.94 -7.60 -2.62
N GLN A 116 -12.93 -8.29 -2.06
CA GLN A 116 -11.54 -8.14 -2.49
C GLN A 116 -11.33 -8.59 -3.95
N ILE A 117 -11.96 -9.69 -4.38
CA ILE A 117 -11.92 -10.15 -5.78
C ILE A 117 -12.65 -9.18 -6.72
N SER A 118 -13.70 -8.51 -6.26
CA SER A 118 -14.41 -7.50 -7.05
C SER A 118 -13.54 -6.27 -7.37
N LEU A 119 -12.48 -6.06 -6.58
CA LEU A 119 -11.46 -5.03 -6.80
C LEU A 119 -10.27 -5.51 -7.65
N ARG A 120 -10.27 -6.78 -8.10
CA ARG A 120 -9.22 -7.39 -8.94
C ARG A 120 -8.76 -6.53 -10.12
N PRO A 121 -9.64 -5.83 -10.87
CA PRO A 121 -9.21 -4.99 -11.99
C PRO A 121 -8.21 -3.89 -11.62
N TYR A 122 -8.09 -3.53 -10.34
CA TYR A 122 -7.11 -2.58 -9.81
C TYR A 122 -6.11 -3.22 -8.83
N GLY A 123 -6.23 -4.52 -8.56
CA GLY A 123 -5.46 -5.24 -7.56
C GLY A 123 -4.66 -6.39 -8.16
N SER A 124 -5.06 -7.62 -7.82
CA SER A 124 -4.36 -8.85 -8.17
C SER A 124 -4.17 -9.11 -9.67
N ALA A 125 -4.85 -8.37 -10.56
CA ALA A 125 -4.54 -8.40 -11.99
C ALA A 125 -3.12 -7.88 -12.32
N TYR A 126 -2.52 -7.08 -11.45
CA TYR A 126 -1.18 -6.50 -11.65
C TYR A 126 -0.08 -7.16 -10.81
N PHE A 127 -0.43 -8.12 -9.95
CA PHE A 127 0.53 -8.82 -9.11
C PHE A 127 1.39 -9.79 -9.93
N ARG A 128 2.59 -10.10 -9.43
CA ARG A 128 3.48 -11.02 -10.14
C ARG A 128 2.93 -12.45 -10.06
N GLU A 129 2.95 -13.17 -11.17
CA GLU A 129 2.55 -14.58 -11.18
C GLU A 129 3.56 -15.46 -10.44
N LYS A 130 4.84 -15.14 -10.60
CA LYS A 130 5.97 -15.85 -9.98
C LYS A 130 6.70 -14.91 -9.03
N LYS A 131 6.79 -15.35 -7.78
CA LYS A 131 7.57 -14.65 -6.76
C LYS A 131 9.06 -14.75 -7.04
N ILE A 132 9.78 -13.68 -6.73
CA ILE A 132 11.25 -13.68 -6.76
C ILE A 132 11.78 -14.40 -5.52
N VAL A 133 11.27 -14.03 -4.34
CA VAL A 133 11.61 -14.67 -3.06
C VAL A 133 10.37 -15.30 -2.46
N LEU A 134 10.50 -16.55 -2.02
CA LEU A 134 9.42 -17.26 -1.34
C LEU A 134 9.17 -16.64 0.04
N GLY A 135 7.91 -16.45 0.37
CA GLY A 135 7.48 -15.91 1.64
C GLY A 135 6.00 -15.56 1.59
N ASP A 136 5.56 -14.75 2.55
CA ASP A 136 4.16 -14.41 2.70
C ASP A 136 3.65 -13.57 1.52
N GLN A 137 2.39 -13.78 1.16
CA GLN A 137 1.70 -13.05 0.09
C GLN A 137 1.01 -11.82 0.68
N PHE A 138 1.78 -10.90 1.27
CA PHE A 138 1.21 -9.77 2.03
C PHE A 138 0.30 -8.87 1.19
N ASN A 139 0.53 -8.74 -0.11
CA ASN A 139 -0.37 -7.99 -0.98
C ASN A 139 -1.78 -8.60 -1.10
N TYR A 140 -1.98 -9.87 -0.73
CA TYR A 140 -3.31 -10.47 -0.62
C TYR A 140 -3.98 -10.28 0.75
N TYR A 141 -3.29 -9.68 1.72
CA TYR A 141 -3.91 -9.32 3.00
C TYR A 141 -4.80 -8.10 2.76
N PRO A 142 -5.89 -7.91 3.54
CA PRO A 142 -6.92 -6.91 3.22
C PRO A 142 -6.37 -5.49 3.04
N VAL A 143 -5.68 -4.96 4.05
CA VAL A 143 -5.20 -3.57 4.02
C VAL A 143 -4.15 -3.32 2.91
N PRO A 144 -3.08 -4.12 2.74
CA PRO A 144 -2.16 -3.92 1.61
C PRO A 144 -2.84 -4.02 0.25
N TYR A 145 -3.80 -4.94 0.10
CA TYR A 145 -4.53 -5.11 -1.16
C TYR A 145 -5.34 -3.85 -1.49
N GLU A 146 -6.07 -3.32 -0.52
CA GLU A 146 -6.89 -2.12 -0.68
C GLU A 146 -6.04 -0.89 -0.96
N LEU A 147 -4.91 -0.74 -0.26
CA LEU A 147 -3.94 0.34 -0.54
C LEU A 147 -3.38 0.24 -1.97
N PHE A 148 -3.09 -0.97 -2.45
CA PHE A 148 -2.66 -1.19 -3.83
C PHE A 148 -3.76 -0.80 -4.83
N VAL A 149 -4.99 -1.20 -4.57
CA VAL A 149 -6.18 -0.85 -5.38
C VAL A 149 -6.33 0.66 -5.48
N LEU A 150 -6.23 1.40 -4.36
CA LEU A 150 -6.28 2.86 -4.39
C LEU A 150 -5.14 3.46 -5.21
N CYS A 151 -3.91 2.95 -5.08
CA CYS A 151 -2.77 3.39 -5.88
C CYS A 151 -3.01 3.20 -7.38
N MET A 152 -3.49 2.02 -7.78
CA MET A 152 -3.79 1.73 -9.19
C MET A 152 -4.96 2.55 -9.72
N ARG A 153 -6.00 2.77 -8.90
CA ARG A 153 -7.12 3.64 -9.28
C ARG A 153 -6.65 5.07 -9.53
N MET A 154 -5.87 5.64 -8.60
CA MET A 154 -5.27 6.96 -8.76
C MET A 154 -4.39 7.04 -10.00
N HIS A 155 -3.54 6.02 -10.23
CA HIS A 155 -2.69 5.94 -11.42
C HIS A 155 -3.52 5.97 -12.71
N THR A 156 -4.59 5.17 -12.78
CA THR A 156 -5.49 5.13 -13.94
C THR A 156 -6.17 6.47 -14.18
N ILE A 157 -6.63 7.16 -13.14
CA ILE A 157 -7.23 8.50 -13.25
C ILE A 157 -6.22 9.49 -13.85
N ILE A 158 -5.01 9.57 -13.29
CA ILE A 158 -3.95 10.47 -13.78
C ILE A 158 -3.57 10.13 -15.22
N TYR A 159 -3.45 8.84 -15.55
CA TYR A 159 -3.10 8.39 -16.90
C TYR A 159 -4.15 8.79 -17.94
N GLN A 160 -5.45 8.64 -17.61
CA GLN A 160 -6.54 8.93 -18.54
C GLN A 160 -6.83 10.43 -18.69
N LYS A 161 -6.76 11.19 -17.59
CA LYS A 161 -7.13 12.61 -17.56
C LYS A 161 -5.93 13.57 -17.68
N GLY A 162 -4.70 13.05 -17.54
CA GLY A 162 -3.49 13.87 -17.45
C GLY A 162 -3.31 14.55 -16.10
N ALA A 163 -2.31 15.42 -15.99
CA ALA A 163 -2.09 16.23 -14.80
C ALA A 163 -3.10 17.40 -14.74
N ILE A 164 -3.83 17.51 -13.64
CA ILE A 164 -4.80 18.58 -13.35
C ILE A 164 -4.33 19.30 -12.09
N GLY A 165 -3.81 20.51 -12.25
CA GLY A 165 -3.30 21.32 -11.15
C GLY A 165 -1.95 20.86 -10.61
N ASP A 166 -1.47 21.57 -9.60
CA ASP A 166 -0.11 21.39 -9.09
C ASP A 166 0.05 20.15 -8.20
N SER A 167 -1.04 19.71 -7.56
CA SER A 167 -1.07 18.50 -6.73
C SER A 167 -0.74 17.22 -7.51
N SER A 168 -1.06 17.15 -8.81
CA SER A 168 -0.88 15.94 -9.64
C SER A 168 0.55 15.40 -9.63
N TYR A 169 1.54 16.29 -9.58
CA TYR A 169 2.94 15.91 -9.51
C TYR A 169 3.25 15.13 -8.21
N TYR A 170 2.70 15.58 -7.09
CA TYR A 170 2.90 14.95 -5.78
C TYR A 170 2.08 13.67 -5.67
N PHE A 171 0.85 13.65 -6.19
CA PHE A 171 0.06 12.42 -6.29
C PHE A 171 0.84 11.33 -7.03
N ALA A 172 1.37 11.63 -8.22
CA ALA A 172 2.17 10.68 -9.00
C ALA A 172 3.39 10.16 -8.23
N LYS A 173 4.11 11.05 -7.51
CA LYS A 173 5.23 10.66 -6.66
C LYS A 173 4.81 9.75 -5.51
N ILE A 174 3.74 10.09 -4.79
CA ILE A 174 3.23 9.29 -3.67
C ILE A 174 2.80 7.91 -4.16
N ILE A 175 2.01 7.84 -5.24
CA ILE A 175 1.56 6.59 -5.86
C ILE A 175 2.75 5.71 -6.24
N ASN A 176 3.74 6.28 -6.93
CA ASN A 176 4.93 5.55 -7.36
C ASN A 176 5.68 4.92 -6.17
N LYS A 177 5.87 5.69 -5.09
CA LYS A 177 6.57 5.21 -3.89
C LYS A 177 5.75 4.20 -3.10
N ALA A 178 4.44 4.42 -2.94
CA ALA A 178 3.54 3.48 -2.28
C ALA A 178 3.48 2.13 -3.02
N MET A 179 3.29 2.13 -4.35
CA MET A 179 3.32 0.91 -5.16
C MET A 179 4.68 0.21 -5.11
N SER A 180 5.79 0.96 -5.11
CA SER A 180 7.13 0.39 -4.96
C SER A 180 7.25 -0.37 -3.62
N ALA A 181 6.80 0.24 -2.52
CA ALA A 181 6.83 -0.39 -1.20
C ALA A 181 5.96 -1.66 -1.14
N LEU A 182 4.73 -1.60 -1.67
CA LEU A 182 3.81 -2.75 -1.72
C LEU A 182 4.36 -3.88 -2.61
N THR A 183 5.01 -3.55 -3.73
CA THR A 183 5.62 -4.56 -4.62
C THR A 183 6.81 -5.24 -3.94
N LEU A 184 7.65 -4.48 -3.23
CA LEU A 184 8.76 -5.04 -2.45
C LEU A 184 8.25 -5.89 -1.28
N LEU A 185 7.13 -5.50 -0.65
CA LEU A 185 6.47 -6.26 0.40
C LEU A 185 5.96 -7.62 -0.13
N GLU A 186 5.39 -7.66 -1.33
CA GLU A 186 4.92 -8.90 -2.00
C GLU A 186 6.03 -9.93 -2.21
N ASP A 187 7.18 -9.45 -2.69
CA ASP A 187 8.36 -10.23 -3.02
C ASP A 187 9.29 -10.43 -1.81
N ASN A 188 8.83 -10.12 -0.59
CA ASN A 188 9.57 -10.32 0.66
C ASN A 188 10.92 -9.55 0.74
N PHE A 189 11.05 -8.45 0.01
CA PHE A 189 12.17 -7.49 0.10
C PHE A 189 11.91 -6.44 1.20
N LEU A 190 11.71 -6.92 2.43
CA LEU A 190 11.09 -6.17 3.52
C LEU A 190 11.92 -4.97 3.97
N SER A 191 13.23 -5.13 4.17
CA SER A 191 14.11 -4.03 4.56
C SER A 191 14.18 -2.93 3.49
N THR A 192 14.16 -3.33 2.22
CA THR A 192 14.19 -2.41 1.08
C THR A 192 12.90 -1.60 0.94
N ALA A 193 11.76 -2.13 1.41
CA ALA A 193 10.46 -1.46 1.32
C ALA A 193 10.34 -0.22 2.25
N TYR A 194 11.18 -0.07 3.28
CA TYR A 194 11.16 1.10 4.16
C TYR A 194 11.57 2.39 3.47
N LEU A 195 12.53 2.33 2.54
CA LEU A 195 12.99 3.53 1.81
C LEU A 195 11.85 4.19 1.01
N PRO A 196 11.12 3.48 0.14
CA PRO A 196 9.98 4.08 -0.55
C PRO A 196 8.86 4.51 0.42
N CYS A 197 8.61 3.80 1.52
CA CYS A 197 7.63 4.23 2.53
C CYS A 197 8.01 5.58 3.15
N ARG A 198 9.28 5.73 3.56
CA ARG A 198 9.82 6.98 4.10
C ARG A 198 9.65 8.13 3.11
N THR A 199 9.98 7.90 1.84
CA THR A 199 9.81 8.93 0.81
C THR A 199 8.33 9.28 0.59
N ALA A 200 7.42 8.30 0.65
CA ALA A 200 5.98 8.57 0.55
C ALA A 200 5.49 9.48 1.68
N LEU A 201 5.92 9.24 2.93
CA LEU A 201 5.60 10.11 4.08
C LEU A 201 6.17 11.53 3.90
N GLU A 202 7.42 11.65 3.46
CA GLU A 202 8.07 12.96 3.25
C GLU A 202 7.37 13.78 2.17
N VAL A 203 7.01 13.16 1.04
CA VAL A 203 6.26 13.82 -0.05
C VAL A 203 4.82 14.14 0.39
N TYR A 204 4.19 13.27 1.17
CA TYR A 204 2.85 13.51 1.71
C TYR A 204 2.79 14.73 2.63
N LEU A 205 3.71 14.87 3.59
CA LEU A 205 3.73 16.06 4.45
C LEU A 205 4.00 17.34 3.66
N LYS A 206 4.89 17.28 2.65
CA LYS A 206 5.08 18.41 1.73
C LYS A 206 3.78 18.79 1.03
N LEU A 207 3.07 17.82 0.47
CA LEU A 207 1.79 18.04 -0.19
C LEU A 207 0.76 18.68 0.76
N LEU A 208 0.65 18.21 2.00
CA LEU A 208 -0.24 18.82 3.00
C LEU A 208 0.08 20.30 3.24
N VAL A 209 1.36 20.65 3.34
CA VAL A 209 1.78 22.04 3.52
C VAL A 209 1.49 22.86 2.26
N LEU A 210 1.80 22.34 1.08
CA LEU A 210 1.58 23.04 -0.20
C LEU A 210 0.09 23.25 -0.50
N ARG A 211 -0.80 22.33 -0.11
CA ARG A 211 -2.24 22.54 -0.24
C ARG A 211 -2.76 23.64 0.69
N ASN A 212 -2.11 23.89 1.83
CA ASN A 212 -2.42 25.03 2.71
C ASN A 212 -1.84 26.36 2.19
N PHE A 213 -0.78 26.31 1.37
CA PHE A 213 -0.12 27.47 0.77
C PHE A 213 0.11 27.24 -0.74
N PRO A 214 -0.95 27.24 -1.56
CA PRO A 214 -0.85 26.86 -2.98
C PRO A 214 0.12 27.72 -3.79
N GLU A 215 0.36 28.97 -3.38
CA GLU A 215 1.35 29.87 -3.99
C GLU A 215 2.80 29.32 -3.92
N LEU A 216 3.07 28.34 -3.05
CA LEU A 216 4.39 27.75 -2.87
C LEU A 216 4.67 26.56 -3.79
N PHE A 217 3.69 26.09 -4.57
CA PHE A 217 3.91 24.99 -5.52
C PHE A 217 5.03 25.33 -6.52
N GLU A 218 5.03 26.54 -7.08
CA GLU A 218 6.09 26.98 -8.01
C GLU A 218 7.46 27.09 -7.33
N GLU A 219 7.50 27.47 -6.05
CA GLU A 219 8.74 27.51 -5.29
C GLU A 219 9.31 26.09 -5.07
N ASP A 220 8.51 25.11 -4.60
CA ASP A 220 9.00 23.73 -4.42
C ASP A 220 9.35 23.04 -5.76
N LYS A 221 8.65 23.39 -6.86
CA LYS A 221 9.07 22.97 -8.22
C LYS A 221 10.47 23.49 -8.57
N LYS A 222 10.78 24.74 -8.22
CA LYS A 222 12.10 25.33 -8.43
C LYS A 222 13.18 24.62 -7.60
N PHE A 223 12.90 24.31 -6.34
CA PHE A 223 13.81 23.51 -5.51
C PHE A 223 14.01 22.09 -6.06
N SER A 224 12.96 21.45 -6.58
CA SER A 224 13.05 20.16 -7.26
C SER A 224 13.90 20.21 -8.54
N TYR A 225 13.85 21.32 -9.28
CA TYR A 225 14.73 21.54 -10.42
C TYR A 225 16.21 21.65 -9.99
N TYR A 226 16.51 22.40 -8.93
CA TYR A 226 17.87 22.46 -8.40
C TYR A 226 18.40 21.10 -7.94
N GLU A 227 17.54 20.27 -7.34
CA GLU A 227 17.89 18.90 -6.96
C GLU A 227 18.26 18.09 -8.19
N THR A 228 17.48 18.18 -9.27
CA THR A 228 17.77 17.47 -10.52
C THR A 228 19.12 17.88 -11.11
N ILE A 229 19.43 19.17 -11.14
CA ILE A 229 20.74 19.67 -11.62
C ILE A 229 21.87 19.12 -10.73
N GLN A 230 21.70 19.19 -9.41
CA GLN A 230 22.70 18.74 -8.46
C GLN A 230 22.88 17.22 -8.47
N THR A 231 21.85 16.41 -8.65
CA THR A 231 21.98 14.94 -8.57
C THR A 231 22.28 14.29 -9.90
N CYS A 232 21.76 14.83 -11.00
CA CYS A 232 21.75 14.14 -12.30
C CYS A 232 22.61 14.81 -13.37
N CYS A 233 22.86 16.12 -13.27
CA CYS A 233 23.49 16.87 -14.37
C CYS A 233 24.92 17.28 -14.02
N GLU A 234 25.07 18.19 -13.05
CA GLU A 234 26.32 18.91 -12.82
C GLU A 234 27.05 18.45 -11.56
N GLN A 235 26.38 17.74 -10.66
CA GLN A 235 26.92 17.34 -9.34
C GLN A 235 27.25 18.52 -8.40
N GLU A 236 26.97 19.75 -8.85
CA GLU A 236 27.13 20.98 -8.10
C GLU A 236 25.79 21.67 -7.85
N PHE A 237 25.74 22.51 -6.81
CA PHE A 237 24.56 23.31 -6.52
C PHE A 237 24.49 24.52 -7.46
N PRO A 238 23.34 24.81 -8.12
CA PRO A 238 23.19 25.99 -8.95
C PRO A 238 23.50 27.30 -8.22
N GLU A 239 24.02 28.30 -8.92
CA GLU A 239 24.35 29.61 -8.34
C GLU A 239 23.13 30.24 -7.65
N GLU A 240 21.97 30.19 -8.29
CA GLU A 240 20.72 30.70 -7.75
C GLU A 240 20.34 30.01 -6.43
N PHE A 241 20.48 28.69 -6.35
CA PHE A 241 20.29 27.94 -5.11
C PHE A 241 21.28 28.38 -4.03
N ASN A 242 22.55 28.57 -4.37
CA ASN A 242 23.57 29.02 -3.41
C ASN A 242 23.25 30.41 -2.87
N GLN A 243 22.74 31.33 -3.70
CA GLN A 243 22.28 32.65 -3.27
C GLN A 243 21.08 32.54 -2.31
N LEU A 244 20.10 31.70 -2.63
CA LEU A 244 18.96 31.40 -1.74
C LEU A 244 19.44 30.81 -0.41
N PHE A 245 20.38 29.87 -0.44
CA PHE A 245 20.94 29.27 0.77
C PHE A 245 21.64 30.32 1.63
N VAL A 246 22.47 31.19 1.05
CA VAL A 246 23.09 32.31 1.79
C VAL A 246 22.02 33.25 2.36
N GLY A 247 20.95 33.49 1.61
CA GLY A 247 19.81 34.35 1.95
C GLY A 247 18.83 33.77 2.97
N ARG A 248 18.84 32.45 3.23
CA ARG A 248 17.87 31.73 4.07
C ARG A 248 17.57 32.39 5.42
N LYS A 249 16.33 32.25 5.93
CA LYS A 249 15.90 32.84 7.20
C LYS A 249 16.65 32.23 8.39
N ASN A 250 16.80 30.91 8.45
CA ASN A 250 17.53 30.27 9.54
C ASN A 250 19.04 30.18 9.23
N LYS A 251 19.81 31.16 9.73
CA LYS A 251 21.27 31.20 9.55
C LYS A 251 22.05 30.14 10.33
N LYS A 252 21.41 29.41 11.26
CA LYS A 252 22.08 28.37 12.06
C LYS A 252 22.19 27.05 11.32
N GLU A 253 21.25 26.74 10.43
CA GLU A 253 21.31 25.51 9.64
C GLU A 253 22.46 25.57 8.64
N LYS A 254 23.30 24.54 8.57
CA LYS A 254 24.47 24.46 7.67
C LYS A 254 24.30 23.41 6.57
N ASN A 255 23.30 22.55 6.69
CA ASN A 255 23.05 21.48 5.73
C ASN A 255 22.35 22.02 4.46
N LYS A 256 23.09 22.10 3.36
CA LYS A 256 22.56 22.51 2.06
C LYS A 256 21.53 21.54 1.51
N ILE A 257 21.67 20.24 1.75
CA ILE A 257 20.73 19.22 1.24
C ILE A 257 19.38 19.36 1.93
N GLU A 258 19.37 19.56 3.24
CA GLU A 258 18.13 19.83 3.98
C GLU A 258 17.45 21.11 3.51
N TYR A 259 18.21 22.18 3.25
CA TYR A 259 17.65 23.39 2.65
C TYR A 259 17.17 23.18 1.21
N LEU A 260 17.84 22.35 0.42
CA LEU A 260 17.38 21.97 -0.92
C LEU A 260 16.02 21.25 -0.86
N HIS A 261 15.79 20.41 0.14
CA HIS A 261 14.54 19.69 0.26
C HIS A 261 13.42 20.52 0.91
N TYR A 262 13.73 21.44 1.81
CA TYR A 262 12.72 22.10 2.64
C TYR A 262 12.83 23.63 2.67
N GLY A 263 13.67 24.25 1.84
CA GLY A 263 13.93 25.69 1.87
C GLY A 263 12.72 26.54 1.53
N PHE A 264 11.76 26.00 0.77
CA PHE A 264 10.49 26.67 0.44
C PHE A 264 9.72 27.14 1.68
N VAL A 265 9.94 26.51 2.85
CA VAL A 265 9.29 26.89 4.12
C VAL A 265 9.66 28.30 4.60
N ASP A 266 10.74 28.89 4.08
CA ASP A 266 11.07 30.29 4.35
C ASP A 266 9.98 31.25 3.88
N LYS A 267 9.13 30.84 2.94
CA LYS A 267 8.02 31.64 2.44
C LYS A 267 6.73 31.48 3.24
N ILE A 268 6.65 30.47 4.12
CA ILE A 268 5.46 30.22 4.94
C ILE A 268 5.37 31.28 6.06
N PRO A 269 4.21 31.94 6.25
CA PRO A 269 3.99 32.87 7.36
C PRO A 269 4.22 32.23 8.73
N ASP A 270 4.96 32.92 9.60
CA ASP A 270 5.29 32.52 10.98
C ASP A 270 5.92 31.11 11.18
N TYR A 271 6.36 30.45 10.11
CA TYR A 271 6.93 29.10 10.19
C TYR A 271 8.12 29.04 11.15
N HIS A 272 9.03 30.01 11.08
CA HIS A 272 10.22 30.07 11.94
C HIS A 272 9.92 30.57 13.36
N GLY A 273 8.73 31.13 13.61
CA GLY A 273 8.22 31.41 14.95
C GLY A 273 7.79 30.13 15.67
N ILE A 274 7.12 29.24 14.93
CA ILE A 274 6.63 27.93 15.40
C ILE A 274 7.78 26.89 15.46
N VAL A 275 8.55 26.77 14.39
CA VAL A 275 9.58 25.75 14.19
C VAL A 275 10.98 26.35 14.39
N LYS A 276 11.41 26.40 15.65
CA LYS A 276 12.70 27.02 16.04
C LYS A 276 13.92 26.13 15.80
N GLN A 277 13.76 24.82 15.88
CA GLN A 277 14.86 23.84 15.78
C GLN A 277 14.69 23.01 14.52
N LYS A 278 15.77 22.87 13.74
CA LYS A 278 15.81 22.11 12.48
C LYS A 278 14.62 22.40 11.54
N PRO A 279 14.38 23.68 11.17
CA PRO A 279 13.22 24.07 10.37
C PRO A 279 13.20 23.43 8.97
N TYR A 280 14.35 23.15 8.39
CA TYR A 280 14.47 22.55 7.05
C TYR A 280 14.50 21.02 7.14
N SER A 281 13.46 20.41 7.71
CA SER A 281 13.40 18.96 7.88
C SER A 281 11.97 18.44 7.87
N PHE A 282 11.83 17.12 7.68
CA PHE A 282 10.57 16.40 7.86
C PHE A 282 9.90 16.73 9.22
N ASN A 283 10.68 16.65 10.31
CA ASN A 283 10.18 16.96 11.65
C ASN A 283 9.78 18.44 11.80
N GLY A 284 10.42 19.35 11.03
CA GLY A 284 10.02 20.75 10.96
C GLY A 284 8.62 20.92 10.37
N LEU A 285 8.38 20.31 9.20
CA LEU A 285 7.05 20.32 8.57
C LEU A 285 6.00 19.69 9.47
N LEU A 286 6.32 18.54 10.06
CA LEU A 286 5.41 17.84 10.96
C LEU A 286 5.03 18.69 12.18
N LYS A 287 6.02 19.35 12.80
CA LYS A 287 5.78 20.26 13.93
C LYS A 287 4.90 21.44 13.54
N TYR A 288 5.12 21.99 12.34
CA TYR A 288 4.28 23.06 11.83
C TYR A 288 2.84 22.59 11.59
N LEU A 289 2.65 21.47 10.90
CA LEU A 289 1.33 20.87 10.64
C LEU A 289 0.58 20.58 11.95
N LYS A 290 1.25 20.01 12.97
CA LYS A 290 0.67 19.80 14.30
C LYS A 290 0.19 21.10 14.94
N ALA A 291 0.92 22.21 14.77
CA ALA A 291 0.57 23.49 15.38
C ALA A 291 -0.66 24.16 14.73
N ILE A 292 -0.94 23.86 13.47
CA ILE A 292 -2.06 24.46 12.72
C ILE A 292 -3.28 23.52 12.58
N SER A 293 -3.20 22.29 13.11
CA SER A 293 -4.26 21.29 13.01
C SER A 293 -5.09 21.17 14.29
N SER A 294 -6.27 20.56 14.19
CA SER A 294 -7.10 20.20 15.35
C SER A 294 -6.47 19.09 16.19
N SER A 295 -6.98 18.91 17.42
CA SER A 295 -6.52 17.87 18.36
C SER A 295 -6.56 16.46 17.77
N ASP A 296 -7.58 16.13 16.97
CA ASP A 296 -7.80 14.76 16.50
C ASP A 296 -6.80 14.35 15.41
N ILE A 297 -6.20 15.33 14.70
CA ILE A 297 -5.16 15.11 13.70
C ILE A 297 -3.77 15.02 14.37
N TYR A 298 -3.65 15.48 15.61
CA TYR A 298 -2.40 15.50 16.35
C TYR A 298 -1.84 14.08 16.57
N ASP A 299 -2.68 13.15 17.01
CA ASP A 299 -2.29 11.75 17.29
C ASP A 299 -1.83 11.01 16.03
N VAL A 300 -2.43 11.34 14.89
CA VAL A 300 -2.00 10.83 13.57
C VAL A 300 -0.59 11.28 13.26
N PHE A 301 -0.27 12.56 13.49
CA PHE A 301 1.07 13.09 13.26
C PHE A 301 2.12 12.56 14.25
N ASP A 302 1.76 12.28 15.51
CA ASP A 302 2.65 11.59 16.47
C ASP A 302 2.98 10.17 16.01
N THR A 303 1.99 9.46 15.46
CA THR A 303 2.20 8.12 14.90
C THR A 303 3.10 8.17 13.67
N ILE A 304 2.88 9.11 12.75
CA ILE A 304 3.73 9.34 11.58
C ILE A 304 5.18 9.65 12.00
N GLU A 305 5.38 10.46 13.04
CA GLU A 305 6.72 10.77 13.56
C GLU A 305 7.45 9.50 14.01
N THR A 306 6.74 8.65 14.75
CA THR A 306 7.28 7.40 15.28
C THR A 306 7.68 6.46 14.15
N LEU A 307 6.79 6.27 13.17
CA LEU A 307 7.05 5.40 12.02
C LEU A 307 8.18 5.93 11.13
N HIS A 308 8.29 7.25 10.92
CA HIS A 308 9.40 7.87 10.17
C HIS A 308 10.75 7.63 10.85
N LYS A 309 10.83 7.77 12.19
CA LYS A 309 12.04 7.46 12.96
C LYS A 309 12.43 5.98 12.85
N MET A 310 11.45 5.08 12.87
CA MET A 310 11.69 3.65 12.67
C MET A 310 12.23 3.35 11.27
N CYS A 311 11.62 3.93 10.23
CA CYS A 311 12.13 3.92 8.85
C CYS A 311 13.61 4.31 8.79
N HIS A 312 13.99 5.40 9.46
CA HIS A 312 15.39 5.84 9.51
C HIS A 312 16.31 4.77 10.10
N GLY A 313 15.89 4.12 11.18
CA GLY A 313 16.63 3.00 11.79
C GLY A 313 16.81 1.81 10.85
N TYR A 314 15.77 1.39 10.14
CA TYR A 314 15.86 0.26 9.20
C TYR A 314 16.68 0.57 7.95
N VAL A 315 16.63 1.81 7.45
CA VAL A 315 17.36 2.21 6.23
C VAL A 315 18.84 2.47 6.48
N HIS A 316 19.19 3.07 7.63
CA HIS A 316 20.57 3.51 7.91
C HIS A 316 21.28 2.70 9.01
N GLY A 317 20.54 1.93 9.82
CA GLY A 317 21.06 1.29 11.03
C GLY A 317 21.37 -0.20 10.92
N GLY A 318 20.97 -0.89 9.85
CA GLY A 318 21.10 -2.36 9.75
C GLY A 318 21.72 -2.86 8.46
N ILE A 319 22.85 -3.56 8.56
CA ILE A 319 23.36 -4.47 7.50
C ILE A 319 22.84 -5.91 7.67
N SER A 320 22.07 -6.15 8.73
CA SER A 320 21.55 -7.47 9.10
C SER A 320 20.13 -7.66 8.59
N GLU A 321 19.81 -8.86 8.15
CA GLU A 321 18.45 -9.25 7.82
C GLU A 321 17.57 -9.23 9.07
N SER A 322 16.34 -8.76 8.92
CA SER A 322 15.40 -8.74 10.02
C SER A 322 14.69 -10.08 10.16
N LYS A 323 14.58 -10.52 11.42
CA LYS A 323 14.13 -11.87 11.81
C LYS A 323 12.62 -12.09 11.64
N TYR A 324 11.81 -11.02 11.55
CA TYR A 324 10.35 -11.12 11.69
C TYR A 324 9.59 -10.47 10.52
N PRO A 325 9.29 -11.24 9.45
CA PRO A 325 8.54 -10.73 8.29
C PRO A 325 7.21 -10.04 8.59
N LEU A 326 6.45 -10.59 9.54
CA LEU A 326 5.17 -10.04 9.97
C LEU A 326 5.30 -8.63 10.58
N LEU A 327 6.39 -8.34 11.29
CA LEU A 327 6.62 -7.01 11.87
C LEU A 327 6.71 -5.96 10.75
N HIS A 328 7.44 -6.27 9.69
CA HIS A 328 7.56 -5.38 8.53
C HIS A 328 6.24 -5.19 7.82
N TYR A 329 5.47 -6.26 7.65
CA TYR A 329 4.12 -6.18 7.12
C TYR A 329 3.29 -5.15 7.89
N PHE A 330 3.25 -5.22 9.23
CA PHE A 330 2.50 -4.26 10.01
C PHE A 330 2.98 -2.82 9.80
N GLU A 331 4.28 -2.58 9.95
CA GLU A 331 4.84 -1.23 9.93
C GLU A 331 4.72 -0.58 8.55
N ILE A 332 5.05 -1.31 7.48
CA ILE A 332 4.93 -0.83 6.10
C ILE A 332 3.48 -0.52 5.77
N THR A 333 2.57 -1.43 6.13
CA THR A 333 1.14 -1.24 5.86
C THR A 333 0.58 -0.04 6.61
N LEU A 334 0.94 0.12 7.90
CA LEU A 334 0.50 1.27 8.71
C LEU A 334 1.03 2.59 8.14
N MET A 335 2.29 2.65 7.72
CA MET A 335 2.85 3.86 7.10
C MET A 335 2.09 4.27 5.84
N LEU A 336 1.80 3.31 4.96
CA LEU A 336 1.07 3.58 3.73
C LEU A 336 -0.41 3.91 4.02
N ASN A 337 -1.00 3.33 5.07
CA ASN A 337 -2.38 3.61 5.48
C ASN A 337 -2.60 5.07 5.91
N PHE A 338 -1.57 5.76 6.40
CA PHE A 338 -1.66 7.19 6.72
C PHE A 338 -1.55 8.12 5.50
N VAL A 339 -1.07 7.59 4.36
CA VAL A 339 -0.73 8.39 3.18
C VAL A 339 -1.72 8.15 2.05
N VAL A 340 -1.92 6.90 1.66
CA VAL A 340 -2.64 6.52 0.43
C VAL A 340 -4.12 6.89 0.49
N PRO A 341 -4.90 6.60 1.55
CA PRO A 341 -6.32 6.93 1.61
C PRO A 341 -6.58 8.44 1.51
N THR A 342 -5.84 9.25 2.27
CA THR A 342 -5.97 10.71 2.24
C THR A 342 -5.57 11.29 0.89
N THR A 343 -4.50 10.75 0.28
CA THR A 343 -4.07 11.16 -1.07
C THR A 343 -5.12 10.81 -2.12
N TYR A 344 -5.77 9.64 -2.00
CA TYR A 344 -6.86 9.24 -2.88
C TYR A 344 -8.06 10.18 -2.78
N MET A 345 -8.45 10.57 -1.57
CA MET A 345 -9.53 11.54 -1.37
C MET A 345 -9.21 12.89 -2.02
N MET A 346 -8.00 13.43 -1.81
CA MET A 346 -7.57 14.69 -2.42
C MET A 346 -7.56 14.61 -3.94
N LEU A 347 -7.13 13.48 -4.50
CA LEU A 347 -7.13 13.27 -5.95
C LEU A 347 -8.55 13.18 -6.49
N CYS A 348 -9.46 12.45 -5.84
CA CYS A 348 -10.86 12.37 -6.26
C CYS A 348 -11.53 13.75 -6.25
N GLU A 349 -11.25 14.58 -5.23
CA GLU A 349 -11.72 15.97 -5.17
C GLU A 349 -11.17 16.79 -6.36
N ASP A 350 -9.85 16.81 -6.55
CA ASP A 350 -9.20 17.60 -7.61
C ASP A 350 -9.64 17.17 -9.03
N TYR A 351 -9.94 15.88 -9.23
CA TYR A 351 -10.33 15.32 -10.54
C TYR A 351 -11.85 15.18 -10.73
N ASN A 352 -12.65 15.55 -9.73
CA ASN A 352 -14.11 15.35 -9.66
C ASN A 352 -14.50 13.90 -9.99
N GLU A 353 -13.88 12.95 -9.27
CA GLU A 353 -14.10 11.50 -9.40
C GLU A 353 -14.82 10.96 -8.16
N GLU A 354 -15.63 9.91 -8.35
CA GLU A 354 -16.20 9.17 -7.22
C GLU A 354 -15.10 8.41 -6.45
N THR A 355 -15.29 8.30 -5.12
CA THR A 355 -14.40 7.55 -4.22
C THR A 355 -14.69 6.05 -4.22
N THR A 356 -15.82 5.62 -4.79
CA THR A 356 -16.16 4.19 -4.87
C THR A 356 -15.45 3.52 -6.04
N ILE A 357 -15.07 2.25 -5.86
CA ILE A 357 -14.44 1.43 -6.91
C ILE A 357 -15.28 0.18 -7.07
N SER A 358 -15.82 -0.03 -8.28
CA SER A 358 -16.73 -1.16 -8.56
C SER A 358 -17.95 -1.20 -7.62
N GLY A 359 -18.43 -0.03 -7.16
CA GLY A 359 -19.54 0.09 -6.19
C GLY A 359 -19.18 -0.23 -4.74
N ILE A 360 -17.90 -0.41 -4.42
CA ILE A 360 -17.38 -0.65 -3.07
C ILE A 360 -16.80 0.66 -2.53
N ASP A 361 -17.17 1.03 -1.30
CA ASP A 361 -16.46 2.06 -0.56
C ASP A 361 -15.17 1.47 0.02
N VAL A 362 -14.07 1.68 -0.71
CA VAL A 362 -12.77 1.13 -0.33
C VAL A 362 -12.18 1.89 0.86
N LEU A 363 -12.55 3.15 1.07
CA LEU A 363 -12.05 3.95 2.20
C LEU A 363 -12.65 3.45 3.52
N ASP A 364 -13.96 3.22 3.56
CA ASP A 364 -14.64 2.62 4.72
C ASP A 364 -14.11 1.21 5.01
N LYS A 365 -13.84 0.44 3.95
CA LYS A 365 -13.29 -0.90 4.07
C LYS A 365 -11.88 -0.90 4.70
N ILE A 366 -11.00 -0.03 4.22
CA ILE A 366 -9.66 0.17 4.80
C ILE A 366 -9.78 0.57 6.27
N GLN A 367 -10.70 1.48 6.62
CA GLN A 367 -10.90 1.89 7.99
C GLN A 367 -11.30 0.70 8.88
N SER A 368 -12.25 -0.13 8.44
CA SER A 368 -12.66 -1.35 9.15
C SER A 368 -11.49 -2.34 9.31
N ASP A 369 -10.80 -2.68 8.22
CA ASP A 369 -9.77 -3.72 8.24
C ASP A 369 -8.49 -3.25 8.95
N SER A 370 -8.21 -1.94 8.96
CA SER A 370 -7.09 -1.36 9.71
C SER A 370 -7.26 -1.45 11.22
N GLN A 371 -8.50 -1.54 11.75
CA GLN A 371 -8.72 -1.75 13.19
C GLN A 371 -8.13 -3.08 13.65
N LEU A 372 -8.31 -4.14 12.86
CA LEU A 372 -7.72 -5.44 13.15
C LEU A 372 -6.20 -5.36 13.06
N LEU A 373 -5.66 -4.73 12.00
CA LEU A 373 -4.23 -4.53 11.80
C LEU A 373 -3.56 -3.85 13.00
N VAL A 374 -4.13 -2.73 13.46
CA VAL A 374 -3.63 -1.97 14.61
C VAL A 374 -3.70 -2.81 15.88
N SER A 375 -4.84 -3.46 16.13
CA SER A 375 -5.00 -4.32 17.32
C SER A 375 -4.00 -5.48 17.37
N GLN A 376 -3.62 -6.02 16.21
CA GLN A 376 -2.60 -7.06 16.10
C GLN A 376 -1.21 -6.48 16.27
N TYR A 377 -0.94 -5.33 15.67
CA TYR A 377 0.33 -4.62 15.85
C TYR A 377 0.59 -4.32 17.32
N ASP A 378 -0.41 -3.87 18.08
CA ASP A 378 -0.26 -3.58 19.52
C ASP A 378 0.01 -4.83 20.37
N LYS A 379 -0.40 -6.00 19.89
CA LYS A 379 -0.12 -7.31 20.52
C LYS A 379 1.23 -7.89 20.11
N ARG A 380 2.01 -7.21 19.27
CA ARG A 380 3.29 -7.75 18.78
C ARG A 380 4.23 -8.08 19.93
N SER A 381 4.79 -9.28 19.91
CA SER A 381 5.80 -9.74 20.86
C SER A 381 6.69 -10.78 20.18
N THR A 382 7.89 -11.00 20.71
CA THR A 382 8.77 -12.07 20.22
C THR A 382 8.10 -13.42 20.32
N GLU A 383 7.36 -13.67 21.41
CA GLU A 383 6.57 -14.88 21.61
C GLU A 383 5.54 -15.04 20.50
N ASN A 384 4.74 -14.01 20.22
CA ASN A 384 3.71 -14.04 19.18
C ASN A 384 4.27 -14.26 17.77
N PHE A 385 5.47 -13.73 17.49
CA PHE A 385 6.16 -13.98 16.22
C PHE A 385 6.80 -15.38 16.13
N GLU A 386 7.10 -15.99 17.27
CA GLU A 386 7.68 -17.32 17.38
C GLU A 386 6.63 -18.42 17.60
N ILE A 387 5.34 -18.05 17.70
CA ILE A 387 4.20 -18.98 17.53
C ILE A 387 4.34 -19.60 16.13
N ARG A 388 5.05 -20.72 16.06
CA ARG A 388 5.19 -21.52 14.86
C ARG A 388 3.82 -22.11 14.55
N ASN A 389 3.30 -21.77 13.36
CA ASN A 389 2.21 -22.51 12.75
C ASN A 389 2.68 -23.85 12.22
#